data_AF-A0A7W1TU21-F1
#
_entry.id   AF-A0A7W1TU21-F1
#
_cell.length_a   1.000
_cell.length_b   1.000
_cell.length_c   1.000
_cell.angle_alpha   90.00
_cell.angle_beta   90.00
_cell.angle_gamma   90.00
#
_symmetry.space_group_name_H-M   'P 1'
#
loop_
_entity.id
_entity.type
_entity.pdbx_description
1 polymer ?
#
loop_
_entity_poly.entity_id
_entity_poly.type
_entity_poly.pdbx_seq_one_letter_code
_entity_poly.pdbx_strand_id
1 'polypeptide(L)'
;PTLAHDMARTIAEARRLWRAVARPNLMVKIPATDEGIPAIQTAIADGININVTLIFSLERYAEVMAAYLGGLRTRAAAGGDLASIASVASFFVSRVDTAVDLLIDERIAAGAGSAAGLRGLQGKAGIANAKLAYHAFQQTFGGAAFADLAARGARRQRPLWASTSSKNPAYPDVYYVEALIGADTVDTMPPATIAAYRDHGRPAIRIDHQLDVARDTLARLAAGGIDLAAVLARLEAEGVASFAKSYDSLLSVVADRAAASLPRRA
;
A
#
# COMPACT_ATOMS: atom_id res chain seq x y z
N PRO A 1 -8.62 12.43 -3.73
CA PRO A 1 -8.13 12.37 -2.33
C PRO A 1 -9.13 12.91 -1.30
N THR A 2 -9.77 14.04 -1.61
CA THR A 2 -10.83 14.66 -0.77
C THR A 2 -12.09 13.81 -0.59
N LEU A 3 -12.22 12.71 -1.33
CA LEU A 3 -13.34 11.75 -1.23
C LEU A 3 -13.02 10.53 -0.36
N ALA A 4 -11.84 10.45 0.27
CA ALA A 4 -11.37 9.25 0.98
C ALA A 4 -12.31 8.78 2.11
N HIS A 5 -13.12 9.68 2.66
CA HIS A 5 -14.11 9.39 3.70
C HIS A 5 -15.56 9.51 3.22
N ASP A 6 -15.78 9.43 1.90
CA ASP A 6 -17.11 9.41 1.29
C ASP A 6 -17.21 8.23 0.33
N MET A 7 -17.79 7.13 0.83
CA MET A 7 -17.96 5.89 0.09
C MET A 7 -18.73 6.10 -1.22
N ALA A 8 -19.88 6.78 -1.17
CA ALA A 8 -20.77 6.93 -2.32
C ALA A 8 -20.12 7.75 -3.43
N ARG A 9 -19.46 8.86 -3.06
CA ARG A 9 -18.73 9.69 -4.03
C ARG A 9 -17.47 9.00 -4.55
N THR A 10 -16.80 8.20 -3.74
CA THR A 10 -15.65 7.38 -4.20
C THR A 10 -16.09 6.38 -5.27
N ILE A 11 -17.20 5.66 -5.08
CA ILE A 11 -17.75 4.73 -6.07
C ILE A 11 -18.13 5.47 -7.36
N ALA A 12 -18.84 6.59 -7.23
CA ALA A 12 -19.25 7.41 -8.36
C ALA A 12 -18.04 7.90 -9.17
N GLU A 13 -17.00 8.36 -8.49
CA GLU A 13 -15.77 8.85 -9.12
C GLU A 13 -14.97 7.71 -9.78
N ALA A 14 -14.89 6.53 -9.16
CA ALA A 14 -14.26 5.38 -9.77
C ALA A 14 -14.94 4.98 -11.09
N ARG A 15 -16.28 4.92 -11.11
CA ARG A 15 -17.07 4.67 -12.32
C ARG A 15 -16.90 5.76 -13.37
N ARG A 16 -16.79 7.03 -12.95
CA ARG A 16 -16.56 8.16 -13.86
C ARG A 16 -15.19 8.05 -14.52
N LEU A 17 -14.12 7.85 -13.74
CA LEU A 17 -12.74 7.73 -14.24
C LEU A 17 -12.57 6.52 -15.16
N TRP A 18 -13.13 5.37 -14.79
CA TRP A 18 -13.11 4.16 -15.62
C TRP A 18 -13.72 4.40 -17.01
N ARG A 19 -14.91 5.02 -17.06
CA ARG A 19 -15.58 5.37 -18.33
C ARG A 19 -14.85 6.45 -19.11
N ALA A 20 -14.32 7.47 -18.43
CA ALA A 20 -13.66 8.60 -19.08
C ALA A 20 -12.35 8.18 -19.78
N VAL A 21 -11.58 7.29 -19.16
CA VAL A 21 -10.32 6.80 -19.75
C VAL A 21 -10.60 5.71 -20.81
N ALA A 22 -11.62 4.88 -20.61
CA ALA A 22 -12.05 3.84 -21.55
C ALA A 22 -10.91 2.92 -22.05
N ARG A 23 -10.03 2.50 -21.13
CA ARG A 23 -8.94 1.55 -21.43
C ARG A 23 -8.97 0.38 -20.45
N PRO A 24 -8.91 -0.88 -20.93
CA PRO A 24 -9.06 -2.06 -20.10
C PRO A 24 -7.89 -2.28 -19.11
N ASN A 25 -6.76 -1.60 -19.32
CA ASN A 25 -5.57 -1.67 -18.46
C ASN A 25 -5.47 -0.54 -17.43
N LEU A 26 -6.47 0.36 -17.35
CA LEU A 26 -6.53 1.35 -16.27
C LEU A 26 -6.62 0.63 -14.91
N MET A 27 -6.09 1.24 -13.86
CA MET A 27 -6.47 0.96 -12.48
C MET A 27 -6.89 2.26 -11.81
N VAL A 28 -8.07 2.29 -11.18
CA VAL A 28 -8.48 3.42 -10.34
C VAL A 28 -7.89 3.21 -8.94
N LYS A 29 -7.27 4.24 -8.40
CA LYS A 29 -6.61 4.17 -7.09
C LYS A 29 -7.58 4.60 -5.98
N ILE A 30 -7.87 3.71 -5.02
CA ILE A 30 -8.77 3.99 -3.88
C ILE A 30 -7.99 3.73 -2.58
N PRO A 31 -7.96 4.68 -1.63
CA PRO A 31 -7.33 4.46 -0.33
C PRO A 31 -8.10 3.43 0.51
N ALA A 32 -7.39 2.61 1.27
CA ALA A 32 -7.95 1.63 2.19
C ALA A 32 -8.37 2.28 3.52
N THR A 33 -9.17 3.34 3.47
CA THR A 33 -9.86 3.90 4.64
C THR A 33 -11.09 3.05 4.97
N ASP A 34 -11.69 3.26 6.15
CA ASP A 34 -12.92 2.57 6.54
C ASP A 34 -14.05 2.73 5.50
N GLU A 35 -14.23 3.93 4.94
CA GLU A 35 -15.19 4.17 3.86
C GLU A 35 -14.69 3.70 2.48
N GLY A 36 -13.38 3.58 2.31
CA GLY A 36 -12.74 3.10 1.09
C GLY A 36 -12.90 1.59 0.90
N ILE A 37 -12.83 0.80 1.97
CA ILE A 37 -13.00 -0.68 1.93
C ILE A 37 -14.31 -1.11 1.23
N PRO A 38 -15.51 -0.66 1.65
CA PRO A 38 -16.74 -1.03 0.96
C PRO A 38 -16.81 -0.44 -0.45
N ALA A 39 -16.23 0.74 -0.70
CA ALA A 39 -16.14 1.31 -2.05
C ALA A 39 -15.29 0.46 -3.01
N ILE A 40 -14.17 -0.10 -2.52
CA ILE A 40 -13.31 -1.04 -3.26
C ILE A 40 -14.11 -2.28 -3.63
N GLN A 41 -14.82 -2.89 -2.67
CA GLN A 41 -15.65 -4.06 -2.92
C GLN A 41 -16.69 -3.80 -4.03
N THR A 42 -17.42 -2.68 -3.93
CA THR A 42 -18.41 -2.30 -4.96
C THR A 42 -17.76 -2.07 -6.32
N ALA A 43 -16.63 -1.36 -6.38
CA ALA A 43 -15.97 -1.07 -7.65
C ALA A 43 -15.42 -2.34 -8.32
N ILE A 44 -14.89 -3.30 -7.54
CA ILE A 44 -14.51 -4.62 -8.06
C ILE A 44 -15.74 -5.37 -8.59
N ALA A 45 -16.87 -5.32 -7.87
CA ALA A 45 -18.11 -5.96 -8.32
C ALA A 45 -18.61 -5.38 -9.66
N ASP A 46 -18.50 -4.06 -9.83
CA ASP A 46 -18.82 -3.34 -11.08
C ASP A 46 -17.88 -3.71 -12.25
N GLY A 47 -16.78 -4.41 -11.96
CA GLY A 47 -15.82 -4.84 -12.95
C GLY A 47 -14.67 -3.85 -13.20
N ILE A 48 -14.41 -2.95 -12.25
CA ILE A 48 -13.36 -1.94 -12.35
C ILE A 48 -12.07 -2.50 -11.75
N ASN A 49 -10.95 -2.31 -12.45
CA ASN A 49 -9.64 -2.65 -11.90
C ASN A 49 -9.22 -1.62 -10.84
N ILE A 50 -8.90 -2.09 -9.63
CA ILE A 50 -8.58 -1.22 -8.49
C ILE A 50 -7.14 -1.40 -8.02
N ASN A 51 -6.42 -0.28 -7.88
CA ASN A 51 -5.20 -0.21 -7.09
C ASN A 51 -5.58 0.29 -5.70
N VAL A 52 -5.59 -0.60 -4.71
CA VAL A 52 -5.86 -0.22 -3.32
C VAL A 52 -4.60 0.42 -2.75
N THR A 53 -4.71 1.52 -1.99
CA THR A 53 -3.53 2.27 -1.50
C THR A 53 -3.61 2.68 -0.04
N LEU A 54 -2.50 3.16 0.50
CA LEU A 54 -2.36 3.58 1.91
C LEU A 54 -2.61 2.41 2.86
N ILE A 55 -2.14 1.22 2.49
CA ILE A 55 -2.17 0.05 3.36
C ILE A 55 -0.88 0.04 4.18
N PHE A 56 -1.01 0.10 5.50
CA PHE A 56 0.12 0.12 6.43
C PHE A 56 0.10 -1.07 7.39
N SER A 57 -1.08 -1.56 7.78
CA SER A 57 -1.23 -2.61 8.78
C SER A 57 -1.70 -3.94 8.18
N LEU A 58 -1.45 -5.03 8.90
CA LEU A 58 -1.89 -6.37 8.52
C LEU A 58 -3.41 -6.50 8.64
N GLU A 59 -4.00 -5.84 9.64
CA GLU A 59 -5.44 -5.77 9.86
C GLU A 59 -6.12 -5.11 8.65
N ARG A 60 -5.63 -3.93 8.25
CA ARG A 60 -6.18 -3.25 7.06
C ARG A 60 -5.96 -4.07 5.80
N TYR A 61 -4.82 -4.74 5.68
CA TYR A 61 -4.57 -5.58 4.52
C TYR A 61 -5.54 -6.78 4.45
N ALA A 62 -5.88 -7.38 5.59
CA ALA A 62 -6.88 -8.44 5.65
C ALA A 62 -8.26 -7.96 5.19
N GLU A 63 -8.67 -6.76 5.60
CA GLU A 63 -9.93 -6.14 5.13
C GLU A 63 -9.91 -5.87 3.62
N VAL A 64 -8.78 -5.40 3.08
CA VAL A 64 -8.60 -5.18 1.65
C VAL A 64 -8.75 -6.48 0.86
N MET A 65 -8.12 -7.57 1.32
CA MET A 65 -8.26 -8.88 0.68
C MET A 65 -9.69 -9.41 0.79
N ALA A 66 -10.36 -9.22 1.94
CA ALA A 66 -11.75 -9.60 2.14
C ALA A 66 -12.69 -8.83 1.19
N ALA A 67 -12.52 -7.52 1.05
CA ALA A 67 -13.26 -6.68 0.12
C ALA A 67 -13.05 -7.09 -1.34
N TYR A 68 -11.83 -7.43 -1.72
CA TYR A 68 -11.53 -7.96 -3.07
C TYR A 68 -12.27 -9.26 -3.35
N LEU A 69 -12.16 -10.25 -2.45
CA LEU A 69 -12.87 -11.53 -2.59
C LEU A 69 -14.39 -11.34 -2.57
N GLY A 70 -14.90 -10.44 -1.73
CA GLY A 70 -16.32 -10.06 -1.69
C GLY A 70 -16.80 -9.49 -3.02
N GLY A 71 -16.04 -8.55 -3.60
CA GLY A 71 -16.38 -7.93 -4.87
C GLY A 71 -16.37 -8.93 -6.03
N LEU A 72 -15.37 -9.81 -6.05
CA LEU A 72 -15.33 -10.92 -7.00
C LEU A 72 -16.56 -11.81 -6.88
N ARG A 73 -16.94 -12.25 -5.66
CA ARG A 73 -18.13 -13.07 -5.43
C ARG A 73 -19.41 -12.38 -5.91
N THR A 74 -19.60 -11.10 -5.58
CA THR A 74 -20.77 -10.33 -6.03
C THR A 74 -20.85 -10.29 -7.56
N ARG A 75 -19.73 -10.00 -8.23
CA ARG A 75 -19.68 -10.00 -9.69
C ARG A 75 -20.00 -11.37 -10.28
N ALA A 76 -19.42 -12.40 -9.69
CA ALA A 76 -19.57 -13.77 -10.13
C ALA A 76 -21.03 -14.25 -9.98
N ALA A 77 -21.71 -13.87 -8.89
CA ALA A 77 -23.13 -14.14 -8.68
C ALA A 77 -24.03 -13.41 -9.69
N ALA A 78 -23.61 -12.24 -10.17
CA ALA A 78 -24.28 -11.49 -11.24
C ALA A 78 -23.92 -11.98 -12.66
N GLY A 79 -23.16 -13.07 -12.80
CA GLY A 79 -22.74 -13.61 -14.10
C GLY A 79 -21.64 -12.80 -14.81
N GLY A 80 -20.98 -11.87 -14.12
CA GLY A 80 -19.91 -11.06 -14.68
C GLY A 80 -18.59 -11.81 -14.86
N ASP A 81 -17.82 -11.42 -15.87
CA ASP A 81 -16.50 -11.99 -16.17
C ASP A 81 -15.46 -11.60 -15.08
N LEU A 82 -14.85 -12.59 -14.43
CA LEU A 82 -13.79 -12.39 -13.45
C LEU A 82 -12.40 -12.27 -14.08
N ALA A 83 -12.20 -12.82 -15.28
CA ALA A 83 -10.90 -12.87 -15.94
C ALA A 83 -10.41 -11.49 -16.39
N SER A 84 -11.33 -10.55 -16.60
CA SER A 84 -11.02 -9.15 -16.90
C SER A 84 -10.55 -8.35 -15.69
N ILE A 85 -10.72 -8.85 -14.47
CA ILE A 85 -10.47 -8.09 -13.23
C ILE A 85 -9.02 -8.23 -12.79
N ALA A 86 -8.35 -7.08 -12.66
CA ALA A 86 -7.03 -6.96 -12.08
C ALA A 86 -7.05 -6.00 -10.88
N SER A 87 -6.38 -6.39 -9.81
CA SER A 87 -6.20 -5.53 -8.63
C SER A 87 -4.82 -5.72 -8.02
N VAL A 88 -4.34 -4.67 -7.37
CA VAL A 88 -3.11 -4.67 -6.55
C VAL A 88 -3.40 -3.99 -5.22
N ALA A 89 -2.68 -4.42 -4.17
CA ALA A 89 -2.78 -3.86 -2.84
C ALA A 89 -1.46 -3.16 -2.47
N SER A 90 -1.43 -1.83 -2.60
CA SER A 90 -0.24 -1.00 -2.36
C SER A 90 0.06 -0.86 -0.86
N PHE A 91 0.95 -1.71 -0.37
CA PHE A 91 1.44 -1.79 1.00
C PHE A 91 2.70 -0.94 1.17
N PHE A 92 2.66 0.03 2.09
CA PHE A 92 3.71 1.04 2.23
C PHE A 92 4.84 0.58 3.17
N VAL A 93 6.09 0.70 2.71
CA VAL A 93 7.25 0.13 3.40
C VAL A 93 8.08 1.20 4.12
N SER A 94 8.78 2.09 3.39
CA SER A 94 9.80 2.98 3.99
C SER A 94 9.21 3.99 5.00
N ARG A 95 7.92 4.33 4.87
CA ARG A 95 7.25 5.25 5.80
C ARG A 95 7.16 4.66 7.20
N VAL A 96 7.05 3.34 7.31
CA VAL A 96 7.01 2.63 8.60
C VAL A 96 8.36 2.78 9.30
N ASP A 97 9.47 2.47 8.64
CA ASP A 97 10.80 2.63 9.25
C ASP A 97 11.08 4.09 9.60
N THR A 98 10.73 5.04 8.72
CA THR A 98 10.94 6.47 9.04
C THR A 98 10.22 6.86 10.34
N ALA A 99 8.98 6.41 10.54
CA ALA A 99 8.22 6.74 11.74
C ALA A 99 8.71 5.96 12.98
N VAL A 100 9.04 4.67 12.82
CA VAL A 100 9.49 3.83 13.93
C VAL A 100 10.90 4.22 14.38
N ASP A 101 11.82 4.52 13.46
CA ASP A 101 13.19 4.90 13.78
C ASP A 101 13.23 6.21 14.59
N LEU A 102 12.35 7.17 14.27
CA LEU A 102 12.19 8.40 15.06
C LEU A 102 11.74 8.10 16.50
N LEU A 103 10.76 7.20 16.67
CA LEU A 103 10.30 6.80 18.01
C LEU A 103 11.37 6.01 18.77
N ILE A 104 12.17 5.21 18.07
CA ILE A 104 13.35 4.55 18.66
C ILE A 104 14.31 5.59 19.20
N ASP A 105 14.65 6.61 18.42
CA ASP A 105 15.58 7.67 18.82
C ASP A 105 15.04 8.47 20.02
N GLU A 106 13.75 8.84 20.00
CA GLU A 106 13.08 9.52 21.11
C GLU A 106 13.12 8.69 22.41
N ARG A 107 12.89 7.38 22.31
CA ARG A 107 12.95 6.48 23.47
C ARG A 107 14.36 6.33 24.03
N ILE A 108 15.35 6.20 23.16
CA ILE A 108 16.75 6.16 23.56
C ILE A 108 17.13 7.47 24.26
N ALA A 109 16.75 8.63 23.70
CA ALA A 109 17.01 9.93 24.29
C ALA A 109 16.33 10.12 25.67
N ALA A 110 15.14 9.54 25.85
CA ALA A 110 14.43 9.52 27.13
C ALA A 110 14.98 8.51 28.15
N GLY A 111 16.00 7.71 27.81
CA GLY A 111 16.54 6.66 28.67
C GLY A 111 15.58 5.47 28.87
N ALA A 112 14.59 5.31 27.99
CA ALA A 112 13.59 4.24 28.08
C ALA A 112 14.10 2.95 27.42
N GLY A 113 14.28 1.90 28.22
CA GLY A 113 14.67 0.57 27.74
C GLY A 113 16.16 0.43 27.40
N SER A 114 16.54 -0.69 26.77
CA SER A 114 17.92 -0.93 26.35
C SER A 114 18.25 -0.17 25.07
N ALA A 115 19.10 0.86 25.17
CA ALA A 115 19.49 1.67 24.02
C ALA A 115 20.13 0.84 22.88
N ALA A 116 20.98 -0.13 23.23
CA ALA A 116 21.57 -1.03 22.24
C ALA A 116 20.51 -1.96 21.61
N GLY A 117 19.58 -2.47 22.42
CA GLY A 117 18.49 -3.32 21.96
C GLY A 117 17.56 -2.60 20.98
N LEU A 118 17.17 -1.36 21.28
CA LEU A 118 16.32 -0.52 20.45
C LEU A 118 17.03 -0.08 19.16
N ARG A 119 18.28 0.39 19.25
CA ARG A 119 19.07 0.77 18.07
C ARG A 119 19.23 -0.39 17.09
N GLY A 120 19.36 -1.62 17.61
CA GLY A 120 19.40 -2.83 16.80
C GLY A 120 18.10 -3.16 16.05
N LEU A 121 17.00 -2.43 16.27
CA LEU A 121 15.71 -2.58 15.58
C LEU A 121 15.49 -1.53 14.48
N GLN A 122 16.35 -0.52 14.36
CA GLN A 122 16.21 0.52 13.34
C GLN A 122 16.23 -0.05 11.93
N GLY A 123 15.34 0.47 11.07
CA GLY A 123 15.21 0.07 9.67
C GLY A 123 14.64 -1.34 9.45
N LYS A 124 14.11 -2.00 10.49
CA LYS A 124 13.61 -3.38 10.37
C LYS A 124 12.09 -3.49 10.34
N ALA A 125 11.36 -2.47 10.79
CA ALA A 125 9.92 -2.53 10.95
C ALA A 125 9.18 -2.64 9.62
N GLY A 126 9.56 -1.85 8.61
CA GLY A 126 8.94 -1.82 7.29
C GLY A 126 9.08 -3.16 6.57
N ILE A 127 10.29 -3.72 6.52
CA ILE A 127 10.51 -5.04 5.90
C ILE A 127 9.81 -6.14 6.70
N ALA A 128 9.93 -6.16 8.04
CA ALA A 128 9.28 -7.18 8.86
C ALA A 128 7.75 -7.19 8.64
N ASN A 129 7.13 -6.02 8.63
CA ASN A 129 5.70 -5.84 8.38
C ASN A 129 5.30 -6.32 6.96
N ALA A 130 6.06 -5.95 5.93
CA ALA A 130 5.79 -6.37 4.55
C ALA A 130 5.94 -7.89 4.34
N LYS A 131 6.91 -8.54 5.02
CA LYS A 131 7.05 -10.00 4.99
C LYS A 131 5.83 -10.71 5.60
N LEU A 132 5.32 -10.21 6.72
CA LEU A 132 4.09 -10.75 7.31
C LEU A 132 2.86 -10.50 6.43
N ALA A 133 2.80 -9.35 5.74
CA ALA A 133 1.76 -9.08 4.76
C ALA A 133 1.82 -10.09 3.60
N TYR A 134 3.01 -10.39 3.07
CA TYR A 134 3.19 -11.41 2.04
C TYR A 134 2.75 -12.80 2.51
N HIS A 135 3.11 -13.19 3.74
CA HIS A 135 2.65 -14.44 4.32
C HIS A 135 1.12 -14.49 4.41
N ALA A 136 0.46 -13.40 4.87
CA ALA A 136 -1.00 -13.32 4.90
C ALA A 136 -1.63 -13.46 3.50
N PHE A 137 -1.05 -12.80 2.49
CA PHE A 137 -1.44 -12.97 1.09
C PHE A 137 -1.38 -14.42 0.62
N GLN A 138 -0.28 -15.13 0.90
CA GLN A 138 -0.14 -16.54 0.54
C GLN A 138 -1.22 -17.40 1.20
N GLN A 139 -1.54 -17.17 2.47
CA GLN A 139 -2.60 -17.90 3.16
C GLN A 139 -3.98 -17.62 2.56
N THR A 140 -4.32 -16.36 2.30
CA THR A 140 -5.63 -15.98 1.77
C THR A 140 -5.85 -16.47 0.35
N PHE A 141 -4.86 -16.28 -0.55
CA PHE A 141 -5.00 -16.63 -1.96
C PHE A 141 -4.51 -18.04 -2.31
N GLY A 142 -3.90 -18.76 -1.36
CA GLY A 142 -3.68 -20.21 -1.44
C GLY A 142 -4.84 -21.04 -0.87
N GLY A 143 -5.80 -20.40 -0.20
CA GLY A 143 -6.92 -21.07 0.47
C GLY A 143 -8.11 -21.42 -0.45
N ALA A 144 -8.99 -22.30 0.06
CA ALA A 144 -10.16 -22.80 -0.67
C ALA A 144 -11.12 -21.69 -1.13
N ALA A 145 -11.25 -20.62 -0.35
CA ALA A 145 -12.13 -19.49 -0.65
C ALA A 145 -11.76 -18.75 -1.94
N PHE A 146 -10.48 -18.74 -2.33
CA PHE A 146 -10.03 -18.19 -3.60
C PHE A 146 -10.02 -19.24 -4.72
N ALA A 147 -9.77 -20.51 -4.40
CA ALA A 147 -9.72 -21.59 -5.39
C ALA A 147 -10.99 -21.68 -6.27
N ASP A 148 -12.18 -21.51 -5.69
CA ASP A 148 -13.46 -21.46 -6.43
C ASP A 148 -13.50 -20.28 -7.43
N LEU A 149 -13.13 -19.09 -6.98
CA LEU A 149 -13.08 -17.89 -7.83
C LEU A 149 -12.01 -18.03 -8.94
N ALA A 150 -10.87 -18.64 -8.62
CA ALA A 150 -9.80 -18.90 -9.56
C ALA A 150 -10.21 -19.89 -10.66
N ALA A 151 -10.98 -20.93 -10.33
CA ALA A 151 -11.57 -21.86 -11.31
C ALA A 151 -12.51 -21.15 -12.29
N ARG A 152 -13.03 -19.97 -11.91
CA ARG A 152 -13.86 -19.09 -12.74
C ARG A 152 -13.06 -17.96 -13.41
N GLY A 153 -11.74 -18.04 -13.42
CA GLY A 153 -10.84 -17.10 -14.09
C GLY A 153 -10.38 -15.91 -13.25
N ALA A 154 -10.75 -15.82 -11.97
CA ALA A 154 -10.29 -14.72 -11.11
C ALA A 154 -8.77 -14.75 -10.92
N ARG A 155 -8.18 -13.55 -10.82
CA ARG A 155 -6.75 -13.36 -10.56
C ARG A 155 -6.53 -13.13 -9.06
N ARG A 156 -5.32 -13.38 -8.54
CA ARG A 156 -4.97 -12.98 -7.17
C ARG A 156 -4.80 -11.45 -7.13
N GLN A 157 -5.22 -10.81 -6.04
CA GLN A 157 -4.85 -9.40 -5.80
C GLN A 157 -3.42 -9.36 -5.27
N ARG A 158 -2.48 -9.05 -6.16
CA ARG A 158 -1.04 -9.05 -5.85
C ARG A 158 -0.70 -7.99 -4.81
N PRO A 159 0.12 -8.29 -3.78
CA PRO A 159 0.75 -7.26 -2.97
C PRO A 159 1.61 -6.36 -3.87
N LEU A 160 1.53 -5.07 -3.63
CA LEU A 160 2.37 -4.07 -4.30
C LEU A 160 3.16 -3.31 -3.24
N TRP A 161 4.48 -3.41 -3.27
CA TRP A 161 5.36 -2.68 -2.36
C TRP A 161 5.47 -1.23 -2.82
N ALA A 162 4.97 -0.32 -1.99
CA ALA A 162 4.98 1.11 -2.25
C ALA A 162 5.92 1.82 -1.29
N SER A 163 6.47 2.96 -1.73
CA SER A 163 7.46 3.71 -0.95
C SER A 163 8.67 2.83 -0.61
N THR A 164 9.33 2.28 -1.63
CA THR A 164 10.48 1.36 -1.53
C THR A 164 11.82 2.04 -1.77
N SER A 165 11.88 3.37 -1.73
CA SER A 165 13.15 4.10 -1.69
C SER A 165 13.63 4.26 -0.25
N SER A 166 14.91 3.97 -0.01
CA SER A 166 15.55 4.36 1.25
C SER A 166 15.46 5.88 1.46
N LYS A 167 15.13 6.29 2.68
CA LYS A 167 15.11 7.69 3.12
C LYS A 167 16.25 8.01 4.08
N ASN A 168 16.92 6.98 4.59
CA ASN A 168 18.02 7.10 5.53
C ASN A 168 19.32 6.72 4.80
N PRO A 169 20.32 7.62 4.73
CA PRO A 169 21.59 7.33 4.06
C PRO A 169 22.38 6.20 4.74
N ALA A 170 22.03 5.82 5.96
CA ALA A 170 22.61 4.65 6.64
C ALA A 170 22.16 3.31 6.03
N TYR A 171 21.07 3.29 5.26
CA TYR A 171 20.57 2.09 4.60
C TYR A 171 20.95 2.10 3.11
N PRO A 172 21.26 0.94 2.51
CA PRO A 172 21.45 0.83 1.07
C PRO A 172 20.26 1.45 0.32
N ASP A 173 20.53 2.11 -0.80
CA ASP A 173 19.51 2.72 -1.65
C ASP A 173 18.56 1.69 -2.32
N VAL A 174 19.00 0.43 -2.42
CA VAL A 174 18.21 -0.74 -2.87
C VAL A 174 17.63 -1.60 -1.72
N TYR A 175 17.74 -1.15 -0.46
CA TYR A 175 17.45 -1.93 0.75
C TYR A 175 16.07 -2.61 0.74
N TYR A 176 15.00 -1.86 0.45
CA TYR A 176 13.65 -2.41 0.43
C TYR A 176 13.40 -3.32 -0.76
N VAL A 177 13.89 -2.93 -1.94
CA VAL A 177 13.69 -3.68 -3.17
C VAL A 177 14.27 -5.08 -3.04
N GLU A 178 15.53 -5.19 -2.59
CA GLU A 178 16.19 -6.49 -2.44
C GLU A 178 15.51 -7.41 -1.43
N ALA A 179 14.96 -6.85 -0.36
CA ALA A 179 14.34 -7.61 0.71
C ALA A 179 12.95 -8.16 0.35
N LEU A 180 12.26 -7.56 -0.62
CA LEU A 180 10.83 -7.78 -0.88
C LEU A 180 10.53 -8.44 -2.23
N ILE A 181 11.54 -9.01 -2.89
CA ILE A 181 11.36 -9.82 -4.10
C ILE A 181 10.64 -11.12 -3.73
N GLY A 182 9.49 -11.34 -4.35
CA GLY A 182 8.64 -12.51 -4.16
C GLY A 182 7.82 -12.86 -5.41
N ALA A 183 7.30 -14.09 -5.45
CA ALA A 183 6.35 -14.49 -6.48
C ALA A 183 5.02 -13.74 -6.31
N ASP A 184 4.38 -13.39 -7.43
CA ASP A 184 3.07 -12.70 -7.45
C ASP A 184 3.04 -11.34 -6.72
N THR A 185 4.17 -10.62 -6.67
CA THR A 185 4.26 -9.26 -6.12
C THR A 185 4.57 -8.23 -7.20
N VAL A 186 4.30 -6.96 -6.90
CA VAL A 186 4.74 -5.79 -7.68
C VAL A 186 5.57 -4.89 -6.76
N ASP A 187 6.60 -4.23 -7.27
CA ASP A 187 7.26 -3.11 -6.58
C ASP A 187 7.09 -1.85 -7.43
N THR A 188 6.55 -0.77 -6.84
CA THR A 188 6.44 0.52 -7.52
C THR A 188 7.58 1.44 -7.08
N MET A 189 8.60 1.49 -7.92
CA MET A 189 9.84 2.20 -7.64
C MET A 189 9.87 3.55 -8.37
N PRO A 190 10.38 4.63 -7.75
CA PRO A 190 10.70 5.83 -8.49
C PRO A 190 11.91 5.59 -9.41
N PRO A 191 12.10 6.42 -10.47
CA PRO A 191 13.17 6.22 -11.45
C PRO A 191 14.58 6.09 -10.85
N ALA A 192 14.89 6.84 -9.79
CA ALA A 192 16.19 6.75 -9.11
C ALA A 192 16.43 5.38 -8.47
N THR A 193 15.43 4.79 -7.80
CA THR A 193 15.54 3.44 -7.22
C THR A 193 15.64 2.37 -8.31
N ILE A 194 14.94 2.54 -9.45
CA ILE A 194 15.08 1.65 -10.61
C ILE A 194 16.51 1.72 -11.17
N ALA A 195 17.09 2.91 -11.26
CA ALA A 195 18.45 3.11 -11.75
C ALA A 195 19.49 2.46 -10.81
N ALA A 196 19.37 2.70 -9.51
CA ALA A 196 20.24 2.08 -8.49
C ALA A 196 20.16 0.54 -8.53
N TYR A 197 18.94 -0.02 -8.57
CA TYR A 197 18.77 -1.46 -8.63
C TYR A 197 19.34 -2.07 -9.92
N ARG A 198 19.28 -1.35 -11.05
CA ARG A 198 19.89 -1.80 -12.30
C ARG A 198 21.42 -1.80 -12.25
N ASP A 199 22.00 -0.83 -11.56
CA ASP A 199 23.45 -0.67 -11.42
C ASP A 199 24.04 -1.77 -10.53
N HIS A 200 23.46 -2.01 -9.34
CA HIS A 200 24.09 -2.87 -8.33
C HIS A 200 23.12 -3.76 -7.53
N GLY A 201 21.86 -3.90 -7.97
CA GLY A 201 20.89 -4.77 -7.32
C GLY A 201 21.20 -6.26 -7.47
N ARG A 202 20.84 -7.06 -6.46
CA ARG A 202 21.04 -8.51 -6.42
C ARG A 202 19.71 -9.25 -6.43
N PRO A 203 19.21 -9.70 -7.60
CA PRO A 203 17.93 -10.39 -7.69
C PRO A 203 17.98 -11.75 -6.99
N ALA A 204 17.23 -11.88 -5.90
CA ALA A 204 16.96 -13.15 -5.24
C ALA A 204 15.64 -13.04 -4.47
N ILE A 205 14.90 -14.14 -4.39
CA ILE A 205 13.70 -14.23 -3.56
C ILE A 205 14.15 -14.21 -2.09
N ARG A 206 13.62 -13.26 -1.31
CA ARG A 206 13.98 -13.08 0.12
C ARG A 206 12.79 -12.79 1.02
N ILE A 207 11.61 -12.59 0.44
CA ILE A 207 10.45 -12.08 1.17
C ILE A 207 9.89 -13.07 2.19
N ASP A 208 10.01 -14.37 1.93
CA ASP A 208 9.56 -15.47 2.79
C ASP A 208 10.67 -16.00 3.72
N HIS A 209 11.90 -15.49 3.59
CA HIS A 209 13.00 -15.86 4.48
C HIS A 209 12.83 -15.25 5.88
N GLN A 210 13.15 -16.03 6.92
CA GLN A 210 13.24 -15.56 8.32
C GLN A 210 11.95 -14.89 8.84
N LEU A 211 10.78 -15.46 8.55
CA LEU A 211 9.49 -14.94 9.05
C LEU A 211 9.45 -14.87 10.59
N ASP A 212 10.09 -15.80 11.30
CA ASP A 212 10.16 -15.75 12.76
C ASP A 212 10.97 -14.55 13.27
N VAL A 213 12.03 -14.16 12.55
CA VAL A 213 12.79 -12.93 12.87
C VAL A 213 11.94 -11.68 12.60
N ALA A 214 11.11 -11.69 11.56
CA ALA A 214 10.16 -10.60 11.31
C ALA A 214 9.15 -10.47 12.47
N ARG A 215 8.57 -11.58 12.93
CA ARG A 215 7.67 -11.60 14.09
C ARG A 215 8.36 -11.12 15.37
N ASP A 216 9.55 -11.64 15.66
CA ASP A 216 10.37 -11.23 16.82
C ASP A 216 10.71 -9.74 16.77
N THR A 217 11.06 -9.21 15.60
CA THR A 217 11.34 -7.78 15.42
C THR A 217 10.15 -6.92 15.85
N LEU A 218 8.93 -7.24 15.36
CA LEU A 218 7.74 -6.47 15.72
C LEU A 218 7.38 -6.64 17.20
N ALA A 219 7.53 -7.85 17.76
CA ALA A 219 7.32 -8.11 19.18
C ALA A 219 8.30 -7.33 20.06
N ARG A 220 9.57 -7.23 19.67
CA ARG A 220 10.61 -6.47 20.38
C ARG A 220 10.41 -4.97 20.28
N LEU A 221 9.90 -4.46 19.16
CA LEU A 221 9.48 -3.05 19.07
C LEU A 221 8.36 -2.77 20.08
N ALA A 222 7.34 -3.63 20.16
CA ALA A 222 6.27 -3.51 21.14
C ALA A 222 6.77 -3.62 22.59
N ALA A 223 7.68 -4.56 22.89
CA ALA A 223 8.31 -4.68 24.21
C ALA A 223 9.22 -3.48 24.55
N GLY A 224 9.79 -2.82 23.54
CA GLY A 224 10.45 -1.52 23.65
C GLY A 224 9.48 -0.35 23.85
N GLY A 225 8.18 -0.64 23.96
CA GLY A 225 7.05 0.26 24.16
C GLY A 225 6.59 0.98 22.89
N ILE A 226 7.04 0.59 21.70
CA ILE A 226 6.62 1.24 20.47
C ILE A 226 5.26 0.66 20.10
N ASP A 227 4.22 1.48 20.19
CA ASP A 227 2.88 1.13 19.76
C ASP A 227 2.80 1.17 18.23
N LEU A 228 3.09 0.02 17.61
CA LEU A 228 3.09 -0.09 16.16
C LEU A 228 1.68 0.13 15.58
N ALA A 229 0.62 -0.30 16.26
CA ALA A 229 -0.74 -0.09 15.79
C ALA A 229 -1.07 1.39 15.70
N ALA A 230 -0.74 2.17 16.72
CA ALA A 230 -0.91 3.62 16.72
C ALA A 230 -0.06 4.30 15.62
N VAL A 231 1.18 3.85 15.40
CA VAL A 231 2.04 4.37 14.33
C VAL A 231 1.42 4.12 12.95
N LEU A 232 0.96 2.91 12.67
CA LEU A 232 0.41 2.54 11.37
C LEU A 232 -0.93 3.27 11.10
N ALA A 233 -1.78 3.41 12.12
CA ALA A 233 -3.02 4.20 12.02
C ALA A 233 -2.74 5.68 11.75
N ARG A 234 -1.75 6.27 12.44
CA ARG A 234 -1.31 7.64 12.18
C ARG A 234 -0.79 7.81 10.75
N LEU A 235 0.02 6.87 10.25
CA LEU A 235 0.54 6.90 8.87
C LEU A 235 -0.57 6.81 7.82
N GLU A 236 -1.65 6.08 8.07
CA GLU A 236 -2.85 6.05 7.22
C GLU A 236 -3.48 7.46 7.13
N ALA A 237 -3.78 8.07 8.28
CA ALA A 237 -4.39 9.39 8.36
C ALA A 237 -3.51 10.50 7.74
N GLU A 238 -2.23 10.53 8.09
CA GLU A 238 -1.24 11.46 7.50
C GLU A 238 -1.09 11.23 5.99
N GLY A 239 -1.19 9.98 5.54
CA GLY A 239 -1.16 9.62 4.12
C GLY A 239 -2.32 10.22 3.33
N VAL A 240 -3.55 10.14 3.86
CA VAL A 240 -4.74 10.76 3.25
C VAL A 240 -4.59 12.27 3.20
N ALA A 241 -4.19 12.90 4.32
CA ALA A 241 -3.99 14.34 4.41
C ALA A 241 -2.92 14.85 3.44
N SER A 242 -1.78 14.15 3.34
CA SER A 242 -0.70 14.47 2.41
C SER A 242 -1.15 14.39 0.94
N PHE A 243 -1.98 13.40 0.59
CA PHE A 243 -2.53 13.27 -0.75
C PHE A 243 -3.55 14.38 -1.08
N ALA A 244 -4.38 14.78 -0.10
CA ALA A 244 -5.28 15.91 -0.27
C ALA A 244 -4.51 17.22 -0.49
N LYS A 245 -3.53 17.53 0.37
CA LYS A 245 -2.69 18.72 0.25
C LYS A 245 -1.96 18.79 -1.10
N SER A 246 -1.41 17.66 -1.56
CA SER A 246 -0.72 17.59 -2.85
C SER A 246 -1.68 17.85 -4.03
N TYR A 247 -2.92 17.39 -3.91
CA TYR A 247 -3.96 17.61 -4.92
C TYR A 247 -4.44 19.05 -4.95
N ASP A 248 -4.65 19.68 -3.79
CA ASP A 248 -5.04 21.09 -3.70
C ASP A 248 -3.94 22.00 -4.26
N SER A 249 -2.68 21.66 -4.01
CA SER A 249 -1.52 22.37 -4.58
C SER A 249 -1.51 22.28 -6.11
N LEU A 250 -1.80 21.10 -6.67
CA LEU A 250 -1.94 20.91 -8.12
C LEU A 250 -3.07 21.78 -8.69
N LEU A 251 -4.24 21.77 -8.05
CA LEU A 251 -5.39 22.55 -8.49
C LEU A 251 -5.11 24.06 -8.46
N SER A 252 -4.40 24.54 -7.44
CA SER A 252 -3.96 25.94 -7.37
C SER A 252 -3.12 26.32 -8.58
N VAL A 253 -2.11 25.50 -8.93
CA VAL A 253 -1.24 25.78 -10.08
C VAL A 253 -2.02 25.77 -11.40
N VAL A 254 -2.98 24.85 -11.56
CA VAL A 254 -3.85 24.81 -12.74
C VAL A 254 -4.73 26.07 -12.81
N ALA A 255 -5.31 26.51 -11.70
CA ALA A 255 -6.13 27.71 -11.63
C ALA A 255 -5.32 28.96 -11.98
N ASP A 256 -4.10 29.11 -11.44
CA ASP A 256 -3.22 30.23 -11.73
C ASP A 256 -2.87 30.30 -13.22
N ARG A 257 -2.57 29.14 -13.84
CA ARG A 257 -2.29 29.06 -15.28
C ARG A 257 -3.52 29.35 -16.13
N ALA A 258 -4.70 28.88 -15.73
CA ALA A 258 -5.94 29.18 -16.43
C ALA A 258 -6.26 30.68 -16.38
N ALA A 259 -6.13 31.31 -15.22
CA ALA A 259 -6.35 32.75 -15.04
C ALA A 259 -5.36 33.59 -15.88
N ALA A 260 -4.08 33.19 -15.90
CA ALA A 260 -3.06 33.87 -16.71
C ALA A 260 -3.27 33.71 -18.23
N SER A 261 -4.01 32.69 -18.67
CA SER A 261 -4.25 32.40 -20.08
C SER A 261 -5.53 33.06 -20.62
N LEU A 262 -6.38 33.63 -19.76
CA LEU A 262 -7.56 34.35 -20.18
C LEU A 262 -7.18 35.79 -20.56
N PRO A 263 -7.60 36.31 -21.74
CA PRO A 263 -7.33 37.68 -22.11
C PRO A 263 -7.93 38.63 -21.08
N ARG A 264 -7.13 39.60 -20.61
CA ARG A 264 -7.63 40.68 -19.75
C ARG A 264 -8.75 41.39 -20.52
N ARG A 265 -9.98 41.29 -20.02
CA ARG A 265 -11.10 42.08 -20.57
C ARG A 265 -10.73 43.56 -20.44
N ALA A 266 -10.66 44.24 -21.59
CA ALA A 266 -10.52 45.69 -21.69
C ALA A 266 -11.80 46.38 -21.22
#